data_AF-A0A453T6X8-F1
#
_entry.id   AF-A0A453T6X8-F1
#
_cell.length_a   1.000
_cell.length_b   1.000
_cell.length_c   1.000
_cell.angle_alpha   90.00
_cell.angle_beta   90.00
_cell.angle_gamma   90.00
#
_symmetry.space_group_name_H-M   'P 1'
#
loop_
_entity.id
_entity.type
_entity.pdbx_description
1 polymer ?
#
loop_
_entity_poly.entity_id
_entity_poly.type
_entity_poly.pdbx_seq_one_letter_code
_entity_poly.pdbx_strand_id
1 'polypeptide(L)'
;AHSHRGSPCCPCPCLPDTDAGQDSGERERAEMPELPEVEAARRALEAHCVGRRITRCAVADDPKVVVAAAGRVTFERAMVGRTIVAARRRGKNLWLRLDAPPFPSFQFGMAGAIYIKGVAVTKYKRSAVNSEDEWPSKYSKFFVELDDGLEFSFTDKRRFARVRLFDDVSAFIAFSSLV
;
A
#
# COMPACT_ATOMS: atom_id res chain seq x y z
N ALA A 1 68.56 -23.35 11.44
CA ALA A 1 67.18 -22.89 11.18
C ALA A 1 66.64 -22.28 12.46
N HIS A 2 65.87 -21.20 12.31
CA HIS A 2 65.15 -20.42 13.33
C HIS A 2 65.90 -19.28 14.02
N SER A 3 65.32 -18.10 13.83
CA SER A 3 65.78 -16.76 14.19
C SER A 3 64.64 -16.05 14.91
N HIS A 4 65.03 -15.03 15.70
CA HIS A 4 64.24 -13.98 16.38
C HIS A 4 63.71 -14.36 17.77
N ARG A 5 64.31 -13.85 18.88
CA ARG A 5 64.25 -12.47 19.46
C ARG A 5 62.79 -12.06 19.75
N GLY A 6 62.36 -11.67 20.94
CA GLY A 6 62.96 -11.55 22.26
C GLY A 6 61.97 -10.86 23.22
N SER A 7 61.95 -11.33 24.48
CA SER A 7 61.74 -10.58 25.74
C SER A 7 60.40 -9.85 26.08
N PRO A 8 60.13 -9.65 27.40
CA PRO A 8 58.80 -9.80 28.03
C PRO A 8 58.31 -8.54 28.81
N CYS A 9 57.31 -8.75 29.69
CA CYS A 9 56.76 -7.91 30.79
C CYS A 9 55.44 -7.18 30.42
N CYS A 10 54.25 -7.66 30.83
CA CYS A 10 53.57 -7.59 32.16
C CYS A 10 53.16 -6.16 32.57
N PRO A 11 52.10 -5.91 33.39
CA PRO A 11 51.03 -6.78 33.91
C PRO A 11 49.60 -6.19 33.82
N CYS A 12 48.59 -7.02 34.06
CA CYS A 12 47.22 -6.60 34.41
C CYS A 12 47.19 -5.77 35.72
N PRO A 13 46.12 -5.00 35.97
CA PRO A 13 45.15 -5.50 36.96
C PRO A 13 43.66 -5.12 36.73
N CYS A 14 42.81 -5.79 37.53
CA CYS A 14 41.47 -5.42 38.05
C CYS A 14 40.21 -5.40 37.15
N LEU A 15 39.49 -6.55 37.16
CA LEU A 15 38.05 -6.84 37.41
C LEU A 15 37.08 -5.64 37.70
N PRO A 16 35.74 -5.75 37.50
CA PRO A 16 34.91 -6.95 37.71
C PRO A 16 33.77 -7.22 36.70
N ASP A 17 33.12 -8.37 36.92
CA ASP A 17 31.89 -8.85 36.28
C ASP A 17 30.74 -7.83 36.29
N THR A 18 30.03 -7.69 35.18
CA THR A 18 28.64 -7.20 35.17
C THR A 18 27.88 -7.82 34.01
N ASP A 19 27.03 -8.79 34.34
CA ASP A 19 25.88 -9.24 33.57
C ASP A 19 24.84 -8.12 33.53
N ALA A 20 24.41 -7.71 32.34
CA ALA A 20 23.13 -7.05 32.10
C ALA A 20 22.93 -6.78 30.59
N GLY A 21 22.19 -7.69 29.95
CA GLY A 21 20.98 -7.41 29.18
C GLY A 21 20.85 -6.16 28.28
N GLN A 22 20.28 -6.44 27.09
CA GLN A 22 19.45 -5.55 26.27
C GLN A 22 20.22 -4.49 25.49
N ASP A 23 19.90 -4.08 24.27
CA ASP A 23 18.84 -4.27 23.27
C ASP A 23 19.42 -3.49 22.06
N SER A 24 19.39 -3.93 20.82
CA SER A 24 18.16 -4.10 20.07
C SER A 24 18.47 -4.85 18.80
N GLY A 25 17.91 -6.05 18.69
CA GLY A 25 17.78 -6.70 17.40
C GLY A 25 17.05 -5.77 16.45
N GLU A 26 17.74 -5.34 15.41
CA GLU A 26 17.13 -5.10 14.11
C GLU A 26 16.52 -6.43 13.67
N ARG A 27 15.35 -6.75 14.25
CA ARG A 27 14.42 -7.71 13.69
C ARG A 27 13.94 -7.08 12.40
N GLU A 28 14.67 -7.40 11.35
CA GLU A 28 14.17 -7.75 10.04
C GLU A 28 12.68 -8.15 10.14
N ARG A 29 11.78 -7.16 10.04
CA ARG A 29 10.33 -7.39 9.89
C ARG A 29 10.06 -7.76 8.44
N ALA A 30 10.73 -8.81 7.97
CA ALA A 30 10.47 -9.48 6.72
C ALA A 30 9.56 -10.69 6.97
N GLU A 31 8.42 -10.51 7.64
CA GLU A 31 7.48 -11.62 7.84
C GLU A 31 6.05 -11.10 8.00
N MET A 32 5.37 -10.95 6.87
CA MET A 32 3.91 -11.09 6.69
C MET A 32 3.63 -10.97 5.19
N PRO A 33 3.21 -12.03 4.47
CA PRO A 33 2.96 -11.94 3.03
C PRO A 33 1.87 -10.92 2.63
N GLU A 34 1.03 -10.48 3.56
CA GLU A 34 -0.06 -9.51 3.27
C GLU A 34 0.38 -8.03 3.22
N LEU A 35 1.44 -7.63 3.92
CA LEU A 35 1.93 -6.25 3.91
C LEU A 35 2.74 -5.86 2.64
N PRO A 36 3.59 -6.75 2.08
CA PRO A 36 4.29 -6.53 0.83
C PRO A 36 3.36 -6.26 -0.34
N GLU A 37 2.20 -6.91 -0.41
CA GLU A 37 1.26 -6.73 -1.50
C GLU A 37 0.64 -5.31 -1.49
N VAL A 38 0.22 -4.83 -0.31
CA VAL A 38 -0.31 -3.46 -0.17
C VAL A 38 0.78 -2.43 -0.42
N GLU A 39 2.01 -2.68 0.05
CA GLU A 39 3.15 -1.78 -0.23
C GLU A 39 3.54 -1.78 -1.72
N ALA A 40 3.52 -2.93 -2.39
CA ALA A 40 3.78 -3.02 -3.81
C ALA A 40 2.70 -2.30 -4.62
N ALA A 41 1.43 -2.47 -4.25
CA ALA A 41 0.31 -1.72 -4.82
C ALA A 41 0.48 -0.21 -4.63
N ARG A 42 0.88 0.23 -3.42
CA ARG A 42 1.18 1.64 -3.13
C ARG A 42 2.31 2.17 -4.02
N ARG A 43 3.41 1.42 -4.14
CA ARG A 43 4.56 1.80 -4.99
C ARG A 43 4.18 1.89 -6.47
N ALA A 44 3.37 0.97 -6.97
CA ALA A 44 2.92 1.01 -8.36
C ALA A 44 1.97 2.19 -8.61
N LEU A 45 1.04 2.46 -7.70
CA LEU A 45 0.22 3.67 -7.78
C LEU A 45 1.05 4.94 -7.71
N GLU A 46 2.08 4.98 -6.84
CA GLU A 46 2.97 6.14 -6.75
C GLU A 46 3.84 6.32 -8.00
N ALA A 47 4.29 5.23 -8.62
CA ALA A 47 5.12 5.29 -9.82
C ALA A 47 4.34 5.65 -11.10
N HIS A 48 3.08 5.24 -11.21
CA HIS A 48 2.32 5.34 -12.46
C HIS A 48 1.10 6.27 -12.39
N CYS A 49 0.47 6.43 -11.22
CA CYS A 49 -0.78 7.17 -11.09
C CYS A 49 -0.61 8.56 -10.46
N VAL A 50 0.47 8.82 -9.73
CA VAL A 50 0.72 10.14 -9.12
C VAL A 50 1.04 11.19 -10.19
N GLY A 51 0.43 12.37 -10.05
CA GLY A 51 0.49 13.46 -11.01
C GLY A 51 -0.57 13.36 -12.12
N ARG A 52 -1.35 12.27 -12.16
CA ARG A 52 -2.36 12.04 -13.20
C ARG A 52 -3.75 12.46 -12.76
N ARG A 53 -4.56 12.87 -13.73
CA ARG A 53 -5.95 13.27 -13.50
C ARG A 53 -6.90 12.14 -13.83
N ILE A 54 -7.88 11.92 -12.95
CA ILE A 54 -8.93 10.91 -13.12
C ILE A 54 -9.93 11.43 -14.15
N THR A 55 -10.00 10.80 -15.31
CA THR A 55 -10.96 11.14 -16.38
C THR A 55 -12.27 10.40 -16.20
N ARG A 56 -12.21 9.16 -15.70
CA ARG A 56 -13.37 8.32 -15.46
C ARG A 56 -13.22 7.59 -14.13
N CYS A 57 -14.32 7.47 -13.40
CA CYS A 57 -14.40 6.64 -12.20
C CYS A 57 -15.67 5.79 -12.29
N ALA A 58 -15.54 4.50 -12.03
CA ALA A 58 -16.64 3.56 -11.90
C ALA A 58 -16.49 2.79 -10.61
N VAL A 59 -17.53 2.77 -9.80
CA VAL A 59 -17.53 2.10 -8.50
C VAL A 59 -18.56 0.98 -8.55
N ALA A 60 -18.28 -0.16 -7.94
CA ALA A 60 -19.24 -1.26 -7.92
C ALA A 60 -20.44 -0.93 -7.03
N ASP A 61 -21.61 -1.42 -7.43
CA ASP A 61 -22.83 -1.34 -6.62
C ASP A 61 -22.82 -2.42 -5.51
N ASP A 62 -21.90 -2.26 -4.57
CA ASP A 62 -21.68 -3.21 -3.48
C ASP A 62 -21.63 -2.48 -2.14
N PRO A 63 -22.77 -2.34 -1.43
CA PRO A 63 -22.82 -1.58 -0.17
C PRO A 63 -22.02 -2.22 0.97
N LYS A 64 -21.59 -3.49 0.83
CA LYS A 64 -20.73 -4.15 1.82
C LYS A 64 -19.27 -3.72 1.70
N VAL A 65 -18.83 -3.47 0.47
CA VAL A 65 -17.45 -3.10 0.15
C VAL A 65 -17.32 -1.59 0.04
N VAL A 66 -18.20 -0.93 -0.70
CA VAL A 66 -18.18 0.52 -0.92
C VAL A 66 -19.05 1.17 0.15
N VAL A 67 -18.39 1.73 1.15
CA VAL A 67 -19.05 2.45 2.24
C VAL A 67 -18.93 3.94 1.93
N ALA A 68 -19.87 4.44 1.13
CA ALA A 68 -20.06 5.86 0.89
C ALA A 68 -21.44 6.28 1.39
N ALA A 69 -21.46 7.16 2.40
CA ALA A 69 -22.70 7.66 2.98
C ALA A 69 -23.62 8.34 1.93
N ALA A 70 -23.02 8.96 0.92
CA ALA A 70 -23.73 9.68 -0.15
C ALA A 70 -24.03 8.82 -1.40
N GLY A 71 -23.76 7.51 -1.37
CA GLY A 71 -24.01 6.59 -2.48
C GLY A 71 -22.96 6.59 -3.59
N ARG A 72 -23.08 5.60 -4.49
CA ARG A 72 -22.11 5.29 -5.56
C ARG A 72 -21.90 6.44 -6.55
N VAL A 73 -22.98 7.04 -7.03
CA VAL A 73 -22.93 8.12 -8.03
C VAL A 73 -22.20 9.35 -7.48
N THR A 74 -22.43 9.67 -6.21
CA THR A 74 -21.73 10.78 -5.55
C THR A 74 -20.24 10.47 -5.40
N PHE A 75 -19.88 9.21 -5.12
CA PHE A 75 -18.48 8.76 -5.10
C PHE A 75 -17.82 8.99 -6.47
N GLU A 76 -18.41 8.44 -7.54
CA GLU A 76 -17.86 8.55 -8.90
C GLU A 76 -17.66 10.01 -9.30
N ARG A 77 -18.66 10.87 -9.05
CA ARG A 77 -18.60 12.30 -9.37
C ARG A 77 -17.56 13.06 -8.54
N ALA A 78 -17.35 12.68 -7.29
CA ALA A 78 -16.35 13.30 -6.43
C ALA A 78 -14.91 13.01 -6.91
N MET A 79 -14.71 11.85 -7.55
CA MET A 79 -13.41 11.39 -8.04
C MET A 79 -13.06 11.91 -9.44
N VAL A 80 -14.05 12.03 -10.34
CA VAL A 80 -13.82 12.49 -11.71
C VAL A 80 -13.31 13.95 -11.71
N GLY A 81 -12.25 14.19 -12.48
CA GLY A 81 -11.59 15.48 -12.60
C GLY A 81 -10.51 15.76 -11.55
N ARG A 82 -10.34 14.88 -10.55
CA ARG A 82 -9.34 15.02 -9.49
C ARG A 82 -7.97 14.52 -9.91
N THR A 83 -6.93 15.12 -9.36
CA THR A 83 -5.54 14.73 -9.61
C THR A 83 -4.99 13.95 -8.44
N ILE A 84 -4.38 12.79 -8.70
CA ILE A 84 -3.74 11.99 -7.65
C ILE A 84 -2.41 12.64 -7.29
N VAL A 85 -2.29 13.14 -6.07
CA VAL A 85 -1.09 13.84 -5.58
C VAL A 85 -0.13 12.87 -4.90
N ALA A 86 -0.64 11.86 -4.19
CA ALA A 86 0.21 10.86 -3.54
C ALA A 86 -0.54 9.56 -3.24
N ALA A 87 0.17 8.43 -3.24
CA ALA A 87 -0.33 7.19 -2.68
C ALA A 87 0.33 6.93 -1.32
N ARG A 88 -0.48 6.63 -0.31
CA ARG A 88 -0.03 6.42 1.06
C ARG A 88 -0.61 5.13 1.61
N ARG A 89 0.09 4.53 2.57
CA ARG A 89 -0.30 3.26 3.20
C ARG A 89 0.00 3.31 4.68
N ARG A 90 -0.85 2.65 5.45
CA ARG A 90 -0.66 2.38 6.87
C ARG A 90 -1.24 1.02 7.21
N GLY A 91 -0.36 0.10 7.62
CA GLY A 91 -0.73 -1.30 7.81
C GLY A 91 -1.36 -1.88 6.54
N LYS A 92 -2.58 -2.41 6.69
CA LYS A 92 -3.39 -3.01 5.62
C LYS A 92 -4.32 -2.03 4.88
N ASN A 93 -4.20 -0.74 5.18
CA ASN A 93 -5.00 0.32 4.56
C ASN A 93 -4.13 1.15 3.63
N LEU A 94 -4.62 1.37 2.42
CA LEU A 94 -4.04 2.25 1.41
C LEU A 94 -4.99 3.42 1.17
N TRP A 95 -4.49 4.62 0.94
CA TRP A 95 -5.32 5.74 0.51
C TRP A 95 -4.61 6.58 -0.53
N LEU A 96 -5.41 7.21 -1.37
CA LEU A 96 -4.93 8.16 -2.37
C LEU A 96 -5.22 9.57 -1.88
N ARG A 97 -4.16 10.37 -1.79
CA ARG A 97 -4.28 11.81 -1.62
C ARG A 97 -4.54 12.40 -3.00
N LEU A 98 -5.64 13.12 -3.10
CA LEU A 98 -6.01 13.90 -4.27
C LEU A 98 -5.61 15.37 -4.07
N ASP A 99 -5.82 16.19 -5.09
CA ASP A 99 -5.68 17.65 -5.06
C ASP A 99 -6.63 18.31 -4.05
N ALA A 100 -7.84 17.76 -3.92
CA ALA A 100 -8.85 18.21 -2.97
C ALA A 100 -9.60 17.00 -2.39
N PRO A 101 -10.19 17.13 -1.19
CA PRO A 101 -11.08 16.11 -0.68
C PRO A 101 -12.31 15.90 -1.58
N PRO A 102 -12.96 14.72 -1.51
CA PRO A 102 -12.68 13.61 -0.60
C PRO A 102 -11.60 12.63 -1.09
N PHE A 103 -10.90 12.00 -0.15
CA PHE A 103 -9.82 11.04 -0.39
C PHE A 103 -10.33 9.60 -0.34
N PRO A 104 -10.12 8.78 -1.38
CA PRO A 104 -10.49 7.38 -1.35
C PRO A 104 -9.45 6.57 -0.58
N SER A 105 -9.97 5.66 0.23
CA SER A 105 -9.18 4.67 0.97
C SER A 105 -9.66 3.27 0.63
N PHE A 106 -8.72 2.33 0.69
CA PHE A 106 -8.84 0.94 0.30
C PHE A 106 -8.26 0.08 1.42
N GLN A 107 -9.14 -0.66 2.08
CA GLN A 107 -8.76 -1.73 2.99
C GLN A 107 -8.78 -3.03 2.20
N PHE A 108 -7.63 -3.67 2.02
CA PHE A 108 -7.51 -4.83 1.12
C PHE A 108 -8.24 -6.08 1.65
N GLY A 109 -8.42 -6.20 2.97
CA GLY A 109 -8.97 -7.43 3.54
C GLY A 109 -8.07 -8.63 3.19
N MET A 110 -8.67 -9.81 2.97
CA MET A 110 -7.94 -11.05 2.66
C MET A 110 -7.68 -11.28 1.16
N ALA A 111 -8.39 -10.58 0.27
CA ALA A 111 -8.37 -10.88 -1.18
C ALA A 111 -8.45 -9.62 -2.05
N GLY A 112 -8.31 -8.44 -1.46
CA GLY A 112 -8.23 -7.19 -2.18
C GLY A 112 -6.89 -7.09 -2.91
N ALA A 113 -6.93 -6.65 -4.16
CA ALA A 113 -5.74 -6.46 -4.97
C ALA A 113 -5.91 -5.26 -5.90
N ILE A 114 -4.80 -4.59 -6.21
CA ILE A 114 -4.75 -3.48 -7.17
C ILE A 114 -4.09 -3.96 -8.45
N TYR A 115 -4.78 -3.71 -9.54
CA TYR A 115 -4.38 -4.00 -10.90
C TYR A 115 -4.21 -2.69 -11.65
N ILE A 116 -3.11 -2.55 -12.37
CA ILE A 116 -2.90 -1.44 -13.29
C ILE A 116 -2.77 -2.06 -14.68
N LYS A 117 -3.62 -1.66 -15.61
CA LYS A 117 -3.58 -2.19 -16.97
C LYS A 117 -2.29 -1.76 -17.65
N GLY A 118 -1.60 -2.73 -18.28
CA GLY A 118 -0.32 -2.49 -18.96
C GLY A 118 0.90 -2.36 -18.03
N VAL A 119 0.73 -2.43 -16.71
CA VAL A 119 1.83 -2.35 -15.74
C VAL A 119 1.82 -3.56 -14.80
N ALA A 120 2.95 -4.27 -14.74
CA ALA A 120 3.13 -5.32 -13.74
C ALA A 120 3.42 -4.71 -12.37
N VAL A 121 2.38 -4.61 -11.51
CA VAL A 121 2.45 -4.04 -10.15
C VAL A 121 3.35 -4.84 -9.20
N THR A 122 3.53 -6.14 -9.44
CA THR A 122 4.36 -7.04 -8.63
C THR A 122 5.16 -8.01 -9.50
N LYS A 123 6.34 -8.46 -9.02
CA LYS A 123 7.07 -9.63 -9.58
C LYS A 123 6.24 -10.93 -9.57
N TYR A 124 5.14 -10.96 -8.81
CA TYR A 124 4.16 -12.04 -8.84
C TYR A 124 3.18 -11.81 -9.99
N LYS A 125 3.08 -12.81 -10.88
CA LYS A 125 2.23 -12.90 -12.10
C LYS A 125 0.74 -12.55 -11.92
N ARG A 126 0.27 -12.27 -10.71
CA ARG A 126 -1.14 -12.08 -10.37
C ARG A 126 -1.66 -10.66 -10.54
N SER A 127 -0.82 -9.66 -10.82
CA SER A 127 -1.22 -8.24 -10.79
C SER A 127 -1.07 -7.51 -12.13
N ALA A 128 -0.63 -8.22 -13.17
CA ALA A 128 -0.64 -7.71 -14.55
C ALA A 128 -1.94 -8.16 -15.22
N VAL A 129 -2.62 -7.23 -15.89
CA VAL A 129 -3.79 -7.52 -16.72
C VAL A 129 -3.27 -7.86 -18.10
N ASN A 130 -3.46 -9.10 -18.56
CA ASN A 130 -3.15 -9.46 -19.94
C ASN A 130 -4.26 -8.94 -20.87
N SER A 131 -3.93 -8.76 -22.15
CA SER A 131 -4.87 -8.28 -23.17
C SER A 131 -6.08 -9.20 -23.40
N GLU A 132 -6.00 -10.44 -22.94
CA GLU A 132 -7.07 -11.46 -23.03
C GLU A 132 -7.95 -11.52 -21.78
N ASP A 133 -7.58 -10.81 -20.71
CA ASP A 133 -8.35 -10.80 -19.47
C ASP A 133 -9.55 -9.87 -19.58
N GLU A 134 -10.69 -10.31 -19.02
CA GLU A 134 -11.91 -9.49 -18.94
C GLU A 134 -11.63 -8.22 -18.11
N TRP A 135 -11.58 -7.07 -18.79
CA TRP A 135 -11.28 -5.77 -18.20
C TRP A 135 -12.37 -4.73 -18.51
N PRO A 136 -12.96 -4.06 -17.50
CA PRO A 136 -12.74 -4.23 -16.06
C PRO A 136 -13.25 -5.59 -15.54
N SER A 137 -12.51 -6.21 -14.61
CA SER A 137 -12.92 -7.50 -14.03
C SER A 137 -14.29 -7.42 -13.36
N LYS A 138 -15.11 -8.47 -13.44
CA LYS A 138 -16.38 -8.60 -12.69
C LYS A 138 -16.26 -8.47 -11.17
N TYR A 139 -15.04 -8.64 -10.63
CA TYR A 139 -14.75 -8.45 -9.20
C TYR A 139 -14.20 -7.05 -8.89
N SER A 140 -14.11 -6.17 -9.90
CA SER A 140 -13.76 -4.77 -9.71
C SER A 140 -14.76 -4.12 -8.77
N LYS A 141 -14.22 -3.43 -7.76
CA LYS A 141 -14.99 -2.67 -6.78
C LYS A 141 -14.77 -1.18 -6.97
N PHE A 142 -13.58 -0.79 -7.44
CA PHE A 142 -13.25 0.57 -7.75
C PHE A 142 -12.36 0.59 -8.99
N PHE A 143 -12.82 1.24 -10.04
CA PHE A 143 -12.12 1.37 -11.31
C PHE A 143 -11.95 2.85 -11.64
N VAL A 144 -10.78 3.21 -12.13
CA VAL A 144 -10.55 4.54 -12.69
C VAL A 144 -9.71 4.49 -13.94
N GLU A 145 -9.96 5.48 -14.79
CA GLU A 145 -9.19 5.81 -15.98
C GLU A 145 -8.51 7.15 -15.74
N LEU A 146 -7.25 7.23 -16.10
CA LEU A 146 -6.42 8.42 -15.99
C LEU A 146 -6.31 9.13 -17.35
N ASP A 147 -5.79 10.35 -17.33
CA ASP A 147 -5.66 11.22 -18.49
C ASP A 147 -4.64 10.77 -19.53
N ASP A 148 -3.68 9.93 -19.15
CA ASP A 148 -2.73 9.28 -20.08
C ASP A 148 -3.28 7.98 -20.69
N GLY A 149 -4.54 7.61 -20.38
CA GLY A 149 -5.15 6.35 -20.79
C GLY A 149 -4.79 5.16 -19.90
N LEU A 150 -4.02 5.37 -18.83
CA LEU A 150 -3.73 4.33 -17.84
C LEU A 150 -4.97 4.04 -17.01
N GLU A 151 -5.28 2.76 -16.85
CA GLU A 151 -6.44 2.30 -16.11
C GLU A 151 -5.98 1.52 -14.89
N PHE A 152 -6.57 1.79 -13.73
CA PHE A 152 -6.36 0.94 -12.55
C PHE A 152 -7.68 0.51 -11.93
N SER A 153 -7.64 -0.68 -11.33
CA SER A 153 -8.79 -1.35 -10.76
C SER A 153 -8.41 -1.97 -9.42
N PHE A 154 -9.24 -1.74 -8.42
CA PHE A 154 -9.20 -2.46 -7.15
C PHE A 154 -10.26 -3.56 -7.20
N THR A 155 -9.81 -4.80 -7.09
CA THR A 155 -10.69 -5.98 -7.14
C THR A 155 -10.77 -6.64 -5.78
N ASP A 156 -11.94 -7.18 -5.46
CA ASP A 156 -12.11 -8.04 -4.29
C ASP A 156 -13.14 -9.13 -4.58
N LYS A 157 -12.67 -10.38 -4.63
CA LYS A 157 -13.51 -11.56 -4.87
C LYS A 157 -14.30 -11.98 -3.63
N ARG A 158 -13.78 -11.74 -2.43
CA ARG A 158 -14.38 -12.22 -1.17
C ARG A 158 -15.29 -11.20 -0.50
N ARG A 159 -15.36 -9.96 -1.01
CA ARG A 159 -16.21 -8.86 -0.50
C ARG A 159 -15.91 -8.52 0.98
N PHE A 160 -14.66 -8.67 1.38
CA PHE A 160 -14.15 -8.30 2.71
C PHE A 160 -13.35 -7.00 2.69
N ALA A 161 -13.00 -6.51 1.50
CA ALA A 161 -12.40 -5.21 1.35
C ALA A 161 -13.39 -4.11 1.74
N ARG A 162 -12.86 -2.95 2.11
CA ARG A 162 -13.66 -1.75 2.35
C ARG A 162 -13.07 -0.58 1.59
N VAL A 163 -13.90 0.06 0.78
CA VAL A 163 -13.61 1.30 0.07
C VAL A 163 -14.41 2.42 0.73
N ARG A 164 -13.71 3.46 1.18
CA ARG A 164 -14.32 4.59 1.91
C ARG A 164 -13.79 5.91 1.40
N LEU A 165 -14.63 6.93 1.45
CA LEU A 165 -14.24 8.31 1.22
C LEU A 165 -14.05 9.03 2.55
N PHE A 166 -12.99 9.82 2.63
CA PHE A 166 -12.68 10.66 3.78
C PHE A 166 -12.50 12.10 3.33
N ASP A 167 -13.21 13.03 3.97
CA ASP A 167 -13.06 14.47 3.66
C ASP A 167 -11.76 15.06 4.22
N ASP A 168 -11.13 14.38 5.18
CA ASP A 168 -9.91 14.84 5.82
C ASP A 168 -8.89 13.71 6.02
N VAL A 169 -7.61 14.01 5.76
CA VAL A 169 -6.50 13.04 5.90
C VAL A 169 -6.23 12.74 7.38
N SER A 170 -6.39 13.71 8.27
CA SER A 170 -6.22 13.54 9.71
C SER A 170 -7.33 12.65 10.27
N ALA A 171 -8.57 12.79 9.78
CA ALA A 171 -9.65 11.86 10.12
C ALA A 171 -9.32 10.41 9.71
N PHE A 172 -8.69 10.22 8.54
CA PHE A 172 -8.19 8.91 8.14
C PHE A 172 -7.01 8.42 9.01
N ILE A 173 -6.05 9.29 9.36
CA ILE A 173 -4.92 8.92 10.21
C ILE A 173 -5.40 8.57 11.63
N ALA A 174 -6.34 9.32 12.19
CA ALA A 174 -6.98 8.99 13.45
C ALA A 174 -7.68 7.63 13.37
N PHE A 175 -8.49 7.40 12.34
CA PHE A 175 -9.17 6.13 12.11
C PHE A 175 -8.19 4.95 11.99
N SER A 176 -7.17 5.07 11.14
CA SER A 176 -6.16 4.02 10.92
C SER A 176 -5.21 3.81 12.10
N SER A 177 -5.27 4.64 13.15
CA SER A 177 -4.57 4.39 14.43
C SER A 177 -5.37 3.51 15.37
N LEU A 178 -6.70 3.41 15.17
CA LEU A 178 -7.64 2.71 16.05
C LEU A 178 -7.90 1.25 15.62
N VAL A 179 -7.46 0.85 14.43
CA VAL A 179 -7.66 -0.49 13.81
C VAL A 179 -6.35 -1.09 13.34
#